data_AF-A8R8P3-F1
#
_entry.id   AF-A8R8P3-F1
#
_cell.length_a   1.000
_cell.length_b   1.000
_cell.length_c   1.000
_cell.angle_alpha   90.00
_cell.angle_beta   90.00
_cell.angle_gamma   90.00
#
_symmetry.space_group_name_H-M   'P 1'
#
loop_
_entity.id
_entity.type
_entity.pdbx_description
1 polymer ?
#
loop_
_entity_poly.entity_id
_entity_poly.type
_entity_poly.pdbx_seq_one_letter_code
_entity_poly.pdbx_strand_id
1 'polypeptide(L)'
;KWDIRGKQGDALYQWWRRQIGNIKGGHRYFYLMCMSIYACKCDVPRKQLKADMLEDFEILDNIDHKNKLSKKDIASALEMYSREFYNFPIDDIEKLTDVRIERNKRNGRKQSLHLKLARANRDIICEEKGKKWTDGNGRPKGSGTAEAKVKQWRENNPTGKKVDCHRETGLDPKTIRKWWEK
;
A
#
# COMPACT_ATOMS: atom_id res chain seq x y z
N LYS A 1 -5.35 22.85 10.04
CA LYS A 1 -4.02 22.19 10.02
C LYS A 1 -4.23 20.76 10.51
N TRP A 2 -4.04 19.74 9.66
CA TRP A 2 -4.34 18.35 10.04
C TRP A 2 -3.16 17.78 10.83
N ASP A 3 -3.42 17.41 12.08
CA ASP A 3 -2.47 16.80 12.99
C ASP A 3 -2.59 15.27 12.89
N ILE A 4 -1.63 14.63 12.24
CA ILE A 4 -1.59 13.17 12.10
C ILE A 4 -0.77 12.64 13.27
N ARG A 5 -1.42 11.85 14.12
CA ARG A 5 -0.78 11.16 15.26
C ARG A 5 0.34 10.24 14.74
N GLY A 6 1.61 10.62 14.99
CA GLY A 6 2.80 9.90 14.51
C GLY A 6 3.71 10.67 13.55
N LYS A 7 3.50 11.97 13.31
CA LYS A 7 4.45 12.81 12.55
C LYS A 7 5.84 12.78 13.18
N GLN A 8 6.82 12.26 12.45
CA GLN A 8 8.25 12.26 12.83
C GLN A 8 8.95 13.60 12.49
N GLY A 9 8.20 14.70 12.44
CA GLY A 9 8.71 15.99 11.97
C GLY A 9 9.29 15.91 10.56
N ASP A 10 10.43 16.56 10.34
CA ASP A 10 11.19 16.59 9.09
C ASP A 10 12.26 15.49 8.99
N ALA A 11 12.28 14.50 9.90
CA ALA A 11 13.34 13.50 9.96
C ALA A 11 13.53 12.71 8.64
N LEU A 12 12.43 12.37 7.96
CA LEU A 12 12.48 11.70 6.66
C LEU A 12 13.05 12.62 5.57
N TYR A 13 12.69 13.91 5.59
CA TYR A 13 13.22 14.91 4.67
C TYR A 13 14.74 15.12 4.89
N GLN A 14 15.17 15.27 6.14
CA GLN A 14 16.59 15.39 6.48
C GLN A 14 17.39 14.11 6.20
N TRP A 15 16.77 12.93 6.37
CA TRP A 15 17.38 11.67 5.95
C TRP A 15 17.59 11.63 4.43
N TRP A 16 16.62 12.12 3.64
CA TRP A 16 16.75 12.19 2.19
C TRP A 16 17.87 13.15 1.76
N ARG A 17 17.96 14.34 2.38
CA ARG A 17 19.03 15.30 2.07
C ARG A 17 20.44 14.72 2.26
N ARG A 18 20.61 13.86 3.27
CA ARG A 18 21.87 13.15 3.52
C ARG A 18 22.26 12.16 2.43
N GLN A 19 21.37 11.82 1.49
CA GLN A 19 21.65 10.89 0.40
C GLN A 19 22.35 11.55 -0.79
N ILE A 20 22.54 12.87 -0.80
CA ILE A 20 23.11 13.61 -1.93
C ILE A 20 24.46 13.06 -2.41
N GLY A 21 25.31 12.60 -1.49
CA GLY A 21 26.61 12.00 -1.82
C GLY A 21 26.54 10.66 -2.54
N ASN A 22 25.37 9.99 -2.54
CA ASN A 22 25.14 8.73 -3.23
C ASN A 22 24.61 8.92 -4.66
N ILE A 23 24.30 10.16 -5.06
CA ILE A 23 23.66 10.45 -6.34
C ILE A 23 24.68 10.45 -7.47
N LYS A 24 24.37 9.74 -8.55
CA LYS A 24 25.15 9.76 -9.80
C LYS A 24 24.53 10.72 -10.82
N GLY A 25 25.31 11.10 -11.83
CA GLY A 25 24.93 12.15 -12.81
C GLY A 25 23.55 11.99 -13.45
N GLY A 26 23.12 10.77 -13.77
CA GLY A 26 21.81 10.49 -14.38
C GLY A 26 20.61 10.64 -13.44
N HIS A 27 20.87 10.73 -12.13
CA HIS A 27 19.87 10.69 -11.07
C HIS A 27 19.65 12.05 -10.36
N ARG A 28 20.38 13.08 -10.76
CA ARG A 28 20.37 14.42 -10.12
C ARG A 28 18.99 15.07 -10.10
N TYR A 29 18.28 15.07 -11.24
CA TYR A 29 16.92 15.59 -11.29
C TYR A 29 15.97 14.81 -10.37
N PHE A 30 16.05 13.47 -10.40
CA PHE A 30 15.18 12.61 -9.60
C PHE A 30 15.42 12.78 -8.09
N TYR A 31 16.64 13.12 -7.68
CA TYR A 31 16.93 13.52 -6.31
C TYR A 31 16.14 14.78 -5.90
N LEU A 32 16.21 15.85 -6.70
CA LEU A 32 15.47 17.10 -6.46
C LEU A 32 13.96 16.86 -6.48
N MET A 33 13.48 16.06 -7.43
CA MET A 33 12.08 15.63 -7.51
C MET A 33 11.62 14.96 -6.20
N CYS A 34 12.41 14.01 -5.68
CA CYS A 34 12.11 13.34 -4.41
C CYS A 34 12.22 14.27 -3.19
N MET A 35 13.10 15.27 -3.20
CA MET A 35 13.14 16.29 -2.14
C MET A 35 11.78 16.98 -2.00
N SER A 36 11.13 17.36 -3.10
CA SER A 36 9.80 18.00 -3.07
C SER A 36 8.73 17.07 -2.51
N ILE A 37 8.74 15.80 -2.91
CA ILE A 37 7.80 14.80 -2.43
C ILE A 37 7.97 14.61 -0.90
N TYR A 38 9.20 14.43 -0.43
CA TYR A 38 9.48 14.24 1.00
C TYR A 38 9.21 15.49 1.83
N ALA A 39 9.55 16.68 1.31
CA ALA A 39 9.20 17.94 1.95
C ALA A 39 7.68 18.08 2.12
N CYS A 40 6.90 17.73 1.08
CA CYS A 40 5.44 17.77 1.15
C CYS A 40 4.90 16.75 2.15
N LYS A 41 5.49 15.55 2.25
CA LYS A 41 5.13 14.52 3.25
C LYS A 41 5.45 14.94 4.69
N CYS A 42 6.53 15.70 4.88
CA CYS A 42 7.01 16.18 6.17
C CYS A 42 6.47 17.57 6.57
N ASP A 43 5.57 18.16 5.78
CA ASP A 43 5.08 19.53 5.97
C ASP A 43 6.21 20.59 6.04
N VAL A 44 7.32 20.36 5.33
CA VAL A 44 8.43 21.32 5.23
C VAL A 44 7.99 22.50 4.36
N PRO A 45 8.07 23.76 4.84
CA PRO A 45 7.59 24.91 4.09
C PRO A 45 8.25 25.03 2.71
N ARG A 46 7.46 25.35 1.66
CA ARG A 46 7.98 25.51 0.28
C ARG A 46 9.13 26.53 0.18
N LYS A 47 9.15 27.55 1.05
CA LYS A 47 10.26 28.52 1.15
C LYS A 47 11.56 27.85 1.61
N GLN A 48 11.50 27.01 2.65
CA GLN A 48 12.64 26.25 3.14
C GLN A 48 13.10 25.25 2.08
N LEU A 49 12.18 24.46 1.53
CA LEU A 49 12.49 23.52 0.44
C LEU A 49 13.24 24.20 -0.72
N LYS A 50 12.84 25.41 -1.12
CA LYS A 50 13.51 26.14 -2.20
C LYS A 50 14.95 26.52 -1.85
N ALA A 51 15.22 26.92 -0.61
CA ALA A 51 16.57 27.24 -0.15
C ALA A 51 17.44 25.98 -0.11
N ASP A 52 16.95 24.93 0.55
CA ASP A 52 17.61 23.63 0.65
C ASP A 52 17.89 23.02 -0.73
N MET A 53 16.97 23.16 -1.69
CA MET A 53 17.13 22.66 -3.06
C MET A 53 18.18 23.44 -3.84
N LEU A 54 18.37 24.74 -3.56
CA LEU A 54 19.43 25.54 -4.18
C LEU A 54 20.82 25.14 -3.65
N GLU A 55 20.93 24.89 -2.34
CA GLU A 55 22.17 24.37 -1.73
C GLU A 55 22.54 23.00 -2.34
N ASP A 56 21.59 22.08 -2.38
CA ASP A 56 21.81 20.74 -2.91
C ASP A 56 22.09 20.79 -4.44
N PHE A 57 21.50 21.74 -5.17
CA PHE A 57 21.75 21.94 -6.60
C PHE A 57 23.23 22.25 -6.87
N GLU A 58 23.89 23.08 -6.06
CA GLU A 58 25.30 23.43 -6.26
C GLU A 58 26.20 22.19 -6.18
N ILE A 59 25.87 21.24 -5.31
CA ILE A 59 26.61 19.97 -5.19
C ILE A 59 26.33 19.08 -6.40
N LEU A 60 25.06 18.96 -6.81
CA LEU A 60 24.65 18.08 -7.91
C LEU A 60 25.13 18.59 -9.28
N ASP A 61 25.17 19.90 -9.49
CA ASP A 61 25.60 20.49 -10.76
C ASP A 61 27.07 20.15 -11.08
N ASN A 62 27.88 19.96 -10.03
CA ASN A 62 29.29 19.54 -10.15
C ASN A 62 29.47 18.05 -10.50
N ILE A 63 28.42 17.23 -10.46
CA ILE A 63 28.51 15.81 -10.80
C ILE A 63 28.38 15.66 -12.32
N ASP A 64 29.40 15.07 -12.95
CA ASP A 64 29.46 14.94 -14.41
C ASP A 64 28.33 14.05 -14.98
N HIS A 65 27.75 14.51 -16.09
CA HIS A 65 26.77 13.79 -16.89
C HIS A 65 26.54 14.48 -18.24
N LYS A 66 26.12 13.72 -19.26
CA LYS A 66 25.83 14.21 -20.61
C LYS A 66 24.86 15.41 -20.66
N ASN A 67 23.86 15.41 -19.77
CA ASN A 67 22.86 16.47 -19.67
C ASN A 67 23.26 17.45 -18.57
N LYS A 68 23.23 18.76 -18.79
CA LYS A 68 23.48 19.75 -17.73
C LYS A 68 22.26 19.90 -16.83
N LEU A 69 22.49 20.04 -15.53
CA LEU A 69 21.45 20.42 -14.58
C LEU A 69 21.25 21.94 -14.68
N SER A 70 20.04 22.43 -14.46
CA SER A 70 19.70 23.84 -14.64
C SER A 70 18.67 24.31 -13.62
N LYS A 71 18.54 25.63 -13.46
CA LYS A 71 17.50 26.22 -12.61
C LYS A 71 16.07 25.87 -13.06
N LYS A 72 15.87 25.46 -14.32
CA LYS A 72 14.56 24.96 -14.79
C LYS A 72 14.21 23.61 -14.15
N ASP A 73 15.21 22.79 -13.85
CA ASP A 73 15.03 21.50 -13.18
C ASP A 73 14.56 21.69 -11.75
N ILE A 74 15.06 22.73 -11.05
CA ILE A 74 14.56 23.15 -9.73
C ILE A 74 13.07 23.50 -9.82
N ALA A 75 12.69 24.33 -10.80
CA ALA A 75 11.28 24.73 -10.97
C ALA A 75 10.40 23.50 -11.25
N SER A 76 10.82 22.62 -12.14
CA SER A 76 10.12 21.36 -12.45
C SER A 76 10.01 20.44 -11.22
N ALA A 77 11.07 20.30 -10.43
CA ALA A 77 11.05 19.52 -9.20
C ALA A 77 10.11 20.11 -8.15
N LEU A 78 10.03 21.44 -8.01
CA LEU A 78 9.13 22.11 -7.07
C LEU A 78 7.64 21.88 -7.37
N GLU A 79 7.28 21.59 -8.62
CA GLU A 79 5.90 21.23 -8.99
C GLU A 79 5.46 19.90 -8.37
N MET A 80 6.41 19.04 -7.98
CA MET A 80 6.12 17.79 -7.27
C MET A 80 5.81 17.99 -5.79
N TYR A 81 5.82 19.23 -5.29
CA TYR A 81 5.35 19.57 -3.93
C TYR A 81 3.82 19.51 -3.89
N SER A 82 3.26 18.31 -4.03
CA SER A 82 1.83 18.05 -4.05
C SER A 82 1.51 16.74 -3.34
N ARG A 83 0.31 16.66 -2.75
CA ARG A 83 -0.19 15.47 -2.06
C ARG A 83 -0.47 14.31 -3.01
N GLU A 84 -0.67 14.59 -4.29
CA GLU A 84 -0.89 13.57 -5.33
C GLU A 84 0.28 12.58 -5.42
N PHE A 85 1.50 13.05 -5.11
CA PHE A 85 2.71 12.24 -5.13
C PHE A 85 3.02 11.54 -3.79
N TYR A 86 2.11 11.55 -2.82
CA TYR A 86 2.34 10.88 -1.53
C TYR A 86 2.54 9.37 -1.69
N ASN A 87 1.82 8.77 -2.63
CA ASN A 87 1.85 7.33 -2.86
C ASN A 87 2.96 6.89 -3.82
N PHE A 88 3.95 7.75 -4.10
CA PHE A 88 5.09 7.40 -4.95
C PHE A 88 5.82 6.18 -4.37
N PRO A 89 5.88 5.04 -5.09
CA PRO A 89 6.40 3.79 -4.54
C PRO A 89 7.89 3.87 -4.22
N ILE A 90 8.31 3.28 -3.09
CA ILE A 90 9.73 3.21 -2.71
C ILE A 90 10.55 2.55 -3.83
N ASP A 91 10.04 1.48 -4.44
CA ASP A 91 10.74 0.78 -5.54
C ASP A 91 11.01 1.69 -6.74
N ASP A 92 10.12 2.65 -7.00
CA ASP A 92 10.32 3.59 -8.10
C ASP A 92 11.28 4.72 -7.70
N ILE A 93 11.29 5.14 -6.42
CA ILE A 93 12.32 6.04 -5.90
C ILE A 93 13.70 5.40 -6.07
N GLU A 94 13.86 4.14 -5.65
CA GLU A 94 15.13 3.42 -5.77
C GLU A 94 15.59 3.33 -7.23
N LYS A 95 14.71 2.95 -8.16
CA LYS A 95 15.04 2.87 -9.59
C LYS A 95 15.44 4.23 -10.18
N LEU A 96 14.73 5.29 -9.81
CA LEU A 96 14.96 6.63 -10.38
C LEU A 96 16.21 7.30 -9.81
N THR A 97 16.55 7.00 -8.56
CA THR A 97 17.61 7.72 -7.82
C THR A 97 18.87 6.90 -7.61
N ASP A 98 18.82 5.58 -7.82
CA ASP A 98 19.87 4.62 -7.46
C ASP A 98 20.23 4.63 -5.96
N VAL A 99 19.35 5.19 -5.12
CA VAL A 99 19.49 5.21 -3.66
C VAL A 99 18.74 4.04 -3.06
N ARG A 100 19.44 3.16 -2.33
CA ARG A 100 18.83 2.05 -1.61
C ARG A 100 18.09 2.54 -0.36
N ILE A 101 16.82 2.16 -0.22
CA ILE A 101 15.98 2.45 0.95
C ILE A 101 15.67 1.15 1.69
N GLU A 102 16.23 0.98 2.88
CA GLU A 102 15.92 -0.17 3.70
C GLU A 102 14.49 -0.11 4.25
N ARG A 103 13.72 -1.17 4.00
CA ARG A 103 12.34 -1.26 4.49
C ARG A 103 12.31 -1.67 5.95
N ASN A 104 11.71 -0.85 6.81
CA ASN A 104 11.42 -1.21 8.18
C ASN A 104 10.53 -2.46 8.26
N LYS A 105 11.08 -3.56 8.78
CA LYS A 105 10.31 -4.77 9.09
C LYS A 105 9.72 -4.63 10.49
N ARG A 106 8.40 -4.51 10.63
CA ARG A 106 7.71 -4.33 11.92
C ARG A 106 8.19 -5.26 13.05
N ASN A 107 8.49 -6.53 12.75
CA ASN A 107 8.86 -7.52 13.76
C ASN A 107 10.12 -8.35 13.44
N GLY A 108 10.78 -8.14 12.29
CA GLY A 108 11.92 -8.96 11.82
C GLY A 108 11.64 -10.47 11.58
N ARG A 109 10.57 -11.02 12.16
CA ARG A 109 10.17 -12.42 12.08
C ARG A 109 9.72 -12.76 10.66
N LYS A 110 10.20 -13.91 10.15
CA LYS A 110 9.65 -14.53 8.95
C LYS A 110 8.15 -14.78 9.15
N GLN A 111 7.36 -14.63 8.09
CA GLN A 111 5.91 -14.86 8.13
C GLN A 111 5.54 -16.22 8.72
N SER A 112 6.33 -17.26 8.42
CA SER A 112 6.18 -18.61 8.99
C SER A 112 6.24 -18.64 10.51
N LEU A 113 7.23 -17.96 11.12
CA LEU A 113 7.36 -17.88 12.58
C LEU A 113 6.23 -17.05 13.20
N HIS A 114 5.84 -15.95 12.56
CA HIS A 114 4.70 -15.15 13.02
C HIS A 114 3.41 -15.98 13.05
N LEU A 115 3.12 -16.73 11.98
CA LEU A 115 1.95 -17.61 11.91
C LEU A 115 2.04 -18.76 12.91
N LYS A 116 3.23 -19.32 13.15
CA LYS A 116 3.44 -20.36 14.17
C LYS A 116 3.06 -19.87 15.56
N LEU A 117 3.56 -18.69 15.95
CA LEU A 117 3.23 -18.07 17.24
C LEU A 117 1.75 -17.72 17.35
N ALA A 118 1.16 -17.15 16.30
CA ALA A 118 -0.26 -16.82 16.28
C ALA A 118 -1.16 -18.06 16.41
N ARG A 119 -0.80 -19.16 15.73
CA ARG A 119 -1.52 -20.45 15.83
C ARG A 119 -1.36 -21.08 17.21
N ALA A 120 -0.15 -21.07 17.78
CA ALA A 120 0.07 -21.59 19.14
C ALA A 120 -0.76 -20.84 20.17
N ASN A 121 -0.75 -19.50 20.15
CA ASN A 121 -1.58 -18.70 21.05
C ASN A 121 -3.08 -18.96 20.85
N ARG A 122 -3.53 -19.07 19.60
CA ARG A 122 -4.92 -19.42 19.27
C ARG A 122 -5.30 -20.77 19.89
N ASP A 123 -4.45 -21.78 19.72
CA ASP A 123 -4.73 -23.15 20.16
C ASP A 123 -4.78 -23.23 21.70
N ILE A 124 -3.88 -22.53 22.41
CA ILE A 124 -3.90 -22.39 23.88
C ILE A 124 -5.21 -21.74 24.36
N ILE A 125 -5.63 -20.63 23.74
CA ILE A 125 -6.88 -19.93 24.10
C ILE A 125 -8.10 -20.79 23.78
N CYS A 126 -8.06 -21.56 22.70
CA CYS A 126 -9.10 -22.49 22.30
C CYS A 126 -9.24 -23.64 23.32
N GLU A 127 -8.12 -24.21 23.77
CA GLU A 127 -8.06 -25.23 24.81
C GLU A 127 -8.63 -24.71 26.14
N GLU A 128 -8.18 -23.55 26.62
CA GLU A 128 -8.68 -22.91 27.84
C GLU A 128 -10.21 -22.70 27.79
N LYS A 129 -10.74 -22.32 26.63
CA LYS A 129 -12.17 -22.06 26.42
C LYS A 129 -12.98 -23.33 26.10
N GLY A 130 -12.33 -24.49 25.97
CA GLY A 130 -12.97 -25.74 25.56
C GLY A 130 -13.63 -25.67 24.17
N LYS A 131 -13.12 -24.83 23.27
CA LYS A 131 -13.67 -24.62 21.91
C LYS A 131 -12.63 -24.91 20.86
N LYS A 132 -13.03 -25.44 19.70
CA LYS A 132 -12.13 -25.52 18.55
C LYS A 132 -12.10 -24.17 17.84
N TRP A 133 -10.96 -23.81 17.27
CA TRP A 133 -10.86 -22.56 16.51
C TRP A 133 -11.80 -22.50 15.30
N THR A 134 -12.27 -23.66 14.82
CA THR A 134 -13.24 -23.81 13.73
C THR A 134 -14.69 -23.61 14.17
N ASP A 135 -14.98 -23.56 15.47
CA ASP A 135 -16.34 -23.47 15.97
C ASP A 135 -16.90 -22.07 15.69
N GLY A 136 -17.88 -21.99 14.79
CA GLY A 136 -18.48 -20.72 14.34
C GLY A 136 -17.57 -19.83 13.49
N ASN A 137 -16.38 -20.31 13.11
CA ASN A 137 -15.40 -19.57 12.34
C ASN A 137 -15.14 -20.22 10.98
N GLY A 138 -14.68 -19.42 10.01
CA GLY A 138 -14.38 -19.86 8.66
C GLY A 138 -15.60 -19.85 7.74
N ARG A 139 -15.44 -20.41 6.53
CA ARG A 139 -16.51 -20.46 5.52
C ARG A 139 -17.56 -21.50 5.97
N PRO A 140 -18.86 -21.15 6.06
CA PRO A 140 -19.90 -22.10 6.45
C PRO A 140 -19.90 -23.33 5.54
N LYS A 141 -20.01 -24.53 6.12
CA LYS A 141 -20.14 -25.78 5.37
C LYS A 141 -21.32 -25.67 4.39
N GLY A 142 -21.11 -26.06 3.13
CA GLY A 142 -22.14 -26.01 2.08
C GLY A 142 -22.30 -24.66 1.38
N SER A 143 -21.74 -23.55 1.89
CA SER A 143 -21.80 -22.23 1.23
C SER A 143 -21.05 -22.13 -0.11
N GLY A 144 -20.31 -23.18 -0.50
CA GLY A 144 -19.69 -23.34 -1.82
C GLY A 144 -20.61 -23.96 -2.88
N THR A 145 -21.70 -24.60 -2.48
CA THR A 145 -22.57 -25.36 -3.39
C THR A 145 -23.82 -24.59 -3.84
N ALA A 146 -24.03 -23.39 -3.29
CA ALA A 146 -25.25 -22.62 -3.53
C ALA A 146 -25.42 -22.23 -5.01
N GLU A 147 -24.34 -21.92 -5.72
CA GLU A 147 -24.38 -21.61 -7.15
C GLU A 147 -24.85 -22.81 -7.98
N ALA A 148 -24.22 -23.97 -7.80
CA ALA A 148 -24.60 -25.20 -8.49
C ALA A 148 -26.05 -25.59 -8.19
N LYS A 149 -26.50 -25.48 -6.93
CA LYS A 149 -27.88 -25.76 -6.53
C LYS A 149 -28.89 -24.82 -7.21
N VAL A 150 -28.61 -23.52 -7.28
CA VAL A 150 -29.50 -22.55 -7.95
C VAL A 150 -29.54 -22.82 -9.46
N LYS A 151 -28.38 -23.11 -10.08
CA LYS A 151 -28.31 -23.41 -11.51
C LYS A 151 -29.10 -24.68 -11.87
N GLN A 152 -28.84 -25.78 -11.18
CA GLN A 152 -29.54 -27.05 -11.40
C GLN A 152 -31.05 -26.91 -11.18
N TRP A 153 -31.47 -26.14 -10.17
CA TRP A 153 -32.88 -25.88 -9.92
C TRP A 153 -33.54 -25.12 -11.08
N ARG A 154 -32.85 -24.11 -11.65
CA ARG A 154 -33.35 -23.34 -12.80
C ARG A 154 -33.42 -24.18 -14.08
N GLU A 155 -32.46 -25.06 -14.31
CA GLU A 155 -32.47 -26.00 -15.45
C GLU A 155 -33.70 -26.92 -15.39
N ASN A 156 -34.04 -27.40 -14.19
CA ASN A 156 -35.23 -28.23 -13.97
C ASN A 156 -36.55 -27.44 -13.93
N ASN A 157 -36.49 -26.12 -13.69
CA ASN A 157 -37.67 -25.24 -13.55
C ASN A 157 -37.52 -23.98 -14.41
N PRO A 158 -37.69 -24.08 -15.75
CA PRO A 158 -37.41 -22.98 -16.69
C PRO A 158 -38.29 -21.74 -16.47
N THR A 159 -39.50 -21.92 -15.94
CA THR A 159 -40.48 -20.86 -15.64
C THR A 159 -40.54 -20.51 -14.15
N GLY A 160 -39.71 -21.15 -13.33
CA GLY A 160 -39.73 -21.01 -11.87
C GLY A 160 -39.25 -19.63 -11.40
N LYS A 161 -39.83 -19.12 -10.31
CA LYS A 161 -39.45 -17.82 -9.73
C LYS A 161 -38.43 -17.99 -8.60
N LYS A 162 -37.71 -16.90 -8.29
CA LYS A 162 -36.75 -16.84 -7.16
C LYS A 162 -37.37 -17.30 -5.82
N VAL A 163 -38.68 -17.05 -5.63
CA VAL A 163 -39.44 -17.45 -4.43
C VAL A 163 -39.66 -18.96 -4.36
N ASP A 164 -39.91 -19.61 -5.50
CA ASP A 164 -40.13 -21.06 -5.56
C ASP A 164 -38.82 -21.80 -5.30
N CYS A 165 -37.71 -21.31 -5.87
CA CYS A 165 -36.38 -21.80 -5.58
C CYS A 165 -36.05 -21.72 -4.08
N HIS A 166 -36.45 -20.65 -3.38
CA HIS A 166 -36.27 -20.54 -1.93
C HIS A 166 -37.06 -21.62 -1.18
N ARG A 167 -38.33 -21.81 -1.52
CA ARG A 167 -39.21 -22.80 -0.88
C ARG A 167 -38.68 -24.22 -1.05
N GLU A 168 -38.17 -24.56 -2.23
CA GLU A 168 -37.73 -25.92 -2.57
C GLU A 168 -36.29 -26.22 -2.16
N THR A 169 -35.38 -25.25 -2.26
CA THR A 169 -33.95 -25.48 -1.97
C THR A 169 -33.54 -25.10 -0.54
N GLY A 170 -34.38 -24.34 0.17
CA GLY A 170 -34.08 -23.80 1.49
C GLY A 170 -32.94 -22.77 1.52
N LEU A 171 -32.45 -22.33 0.35
CA LEU A 171 -31.38 -21.34 0.24
C LEU A 171 -31.88 -19.95 0.66
N ASP A 172 -31.04 -19.19 1.34
CA ASP A 172 -31.36 -17.81 1.71
C ASP A 172 -31.70 -16.97 0.44
N PRO A 173 -32.77 -16.16 0.46
CA PRO A 173 -33.19 -15.37 -0.70
C PRO A 173 -32.10 -14.44 -1.27
N LYS A 174 -31.19 -13.91 -0.44
CA LYS A 174 -30.04 -13.11 -0.91
C LYS A 174 -29.05 -13.98 -1.67
N THR A 175 -28.83 -15.22 -1.23
CA THR A 175 -27.97 -16.19 -1.91
C THR A 175 -28.55 -16.57 -3.27
N ILE A 176 -29.87 -16.78 -3.38
CA ILE A 176 -30.54 -17.06 -4.66
C ILE A 176 -30.40 -15.87 -5.60
N ARG A 177 -30.72 -14.64 -5.13
CA ARG A 177 -30.60 -13.42 -5.95
C ARG A 177 -29.18 -13.23 -6.51
N LYS A 178 -28.15 -13.53 -5.72
CA LYS A 178 -26.75 -13.45 -6.13
C LYS A 178 -26.40 -14.39 -7.30
N TRP A 179 -27.00 -15.58 -7.35
CA TRP A 179 -26.67 -16.64 -8.32
C TRP A 179 -27.72 -16.83 -9.41
N TRP A 180 -28.77 -16.00 -9.45
CA TRP A 180 -29.88 -16.18 -10.38
C TRP A 180 -29.59 -15.74 -11.81
N GLU A 181 -28.67 -14.79 -11.99
CA GLU A 181 -28.37 -14.17 -13.30
C GLU A 181 -26.92 -14.42 -13.76
N LYS A 182 -26.17 -15.19 -12.97
CA LYS A 182 -24.87 -15.76 -13.36
C LYS A 182 -25.09 -17.08 -14.07
#